data_AF-A0A431I448-F1
#
_entry.id   AF-A0A431I448-F1
#
_cell.length_a   1.000
_cell.length_b   1.000
_cell.length_c   1.000
_cell.angle_alpha   90.00
_cell.angle_beta   90.00
_cell.angle_gamma   90.00
#
_symmetry.space_group_name_H-M   'P 1'
#
loop_
_entity.id
_entity.type
_entity.pdbx_description
1 polymer ?
#
loop_
_entity_poly.entity_id
_entity_poly.type
_entity_poly.pdbx_seq_one_letter_code
_entity_poly.pdbx_strand_id
1 'polypeptide(L)'
;MLRKILLPILSIALTSAFACTTFATYKGESGNFLMAKNRDNNPDRQVIEVVATPSKYKYLALSRQDVPDFVSAGINEYNLAVFNEVTIEYSKYAVGGIADDFSKDILQNYRKAVDVIPDLPKLIAKYPDPVFYQVADGENLLSIEVAPQHKYTYTLTKRGTYVHTNNYTEKNLISNYPYTPSELSRLESSITRYNRANQLITSATNVNLGAMQKIGLDHNAGNDDSILRIGSGKNISASRSLAFFGVSINADKKSPAQVATNLYNVGEKYTFTLTPEFWAKFESGVVILAPNLK
;
A
#
# COMPACT_ATOMS: atom_id res chain seq x y z
N MET A 1 -41.25 -6.50 42.48
CA MET A 1 -41.23 -6.26 41.02
C MET A 1 -39.92 -5.56 40.65
N LEU A 2 -38.88 -6.28 40.26
CA LEU A 2 -37.65 -5.69 39.72
C LEU A 2 -37.80 -5.54 38.19
N ARG A 3 -37.89 -4.30 37.70
CA ARG A 3 -37.78 -4.00 36.26
C ARG A 3 -36.32 -4.20 35.84
N LYS A 4 -36.04 -5.26 35.10
CA LYS A 4 -34.76 -5.43 34.38
C LYS A 4 -34.73 -4.40 33.25
N ILE A 5 -33.90 -3.37 33.40
CA ILE A 5 -33.54 -2.46 32.31
C ILE A 5 -32.56 -3.22 31.42
N LEU A 6 -33.01 -3.66 30.25
CA LEU A 6 -32.10 -4.10 29.17
C LEU A 6 -31.41 -2.84 28.65
N LEU A 7 -30.12 -2.67 28.96
CA LEU A 7 -29.26 -1.75 28.21
C LEU A 7 -29.03 -2.36 26.81
N PRO A 8 -29.31 -1.65 25.72
CA PRO A 8 -28.89 -2.10 24.40
C PRO A 8 -27.37 -2.00 24.35
N ILE A 9 -26.71 -3.13 24.11
CA ILE A 9 -25.29 -3.17 23.74
C ILE A 9 -25.20 -2.47 22.38
N LEU A 10 -24.78 -1.21 22.40
CA LEU A 10 -24.48 -0.45 21.20
C LEU A 10 -23.26 -1.12 20.55
N SER A 11 -23.50 -1.98 19.56
CA SER A 11 -22.45 -2.49 18.69
C SER A 11 -21.81 -1.31 18.00
N ILE A 12 -20.67 -0.85 18.51
CA ILE A 12 -19.81 0.11 17.84
C ILE A 12 -19.36 -0.60 16.57
N ALA A 13 -20.01 -0.27 15.45
CA ALA A 13 -19.53 -0.64 14.14
C ALA A 13 -18.10 -0.09 14.05
N LEU A 14 -17.12 -0.98 14.07
CA LEU A 14 -15.75 -0.66 13.71
C LEU A 14 -15.80 -0.16 12.27
N THR A 15 -15.88 1.15 12.10
CA THR A 15 -15.71 1.77 10.79
C THR A 15 -14.27 1.52 10.39
N SER A 16 -14.06 0.55 9.52
CA SER A 16 -12.79 0.32 8.86
C SER A 16 -12.47 1.55 8.04
N ALA A 17 -11.49 2.31 8.52
CA ALA A 17 -11.06 3.52 7.86
C ALA A 17 -10.00 3.16 6.83
N PHE A 18 -10.39 3.27 5.55
CA PHE A 18 -9.57 3.03 4.37
C PHE A 18 -9.03 4.37 3.88
N ALA A 19 -7.73 4.62 4.03
CA ALA A 19 -7.17 5.93 3.67
C ALA A 19 -5.72 5.89 3.16
N CYS A 20 -5.23 4.78 2.62
CA CYS A 20 -3.85 4.72 2.11
C CYS A 20 -3.59 5.75 0.99
N THR A 21 -2.35 6.22 0.89
CA THR A 21 -1.90 7.09 -0.21
C THR A 21 -0.61 6.52 -0.79
N THR A 22 -0.64 6.23 -2.08
CA THR A 22 0.51 5.77 -2.87
C THR A 22 0.93 6.83 -3.88
N PHE A 23 2.23 7.05 -4.02
CA PHE A 23 2.78 8.04 -4.94
C PHE A 23 4.12 7.60 -5.51
N ALA A 24 4.39 7.97 -6.75
CA ALA A 24 5.59 7.55 -7.48
C ALA A 24 6.09 8.63 -8.46
N THR A 25 7.37 8.52 -8.82
CA THR A 25 8.03 9.40 -9.79
C THR A 25 9.15 8.69 -10.54
N TYR A 26 9.29 9.03 -11.81
CA TYR A 26 10.45 8.67 -12.64
C TYR A 26 11.56 9.74 -12.60
N LYS A 27 11.42 10.78 -11.77
CA LYS A 27 12.41 11.86 -11.60
C LYS A 27 13.36 11.59 -10.43
N GLY A 28 13.70 10.34 -10.20
CA GLY A 28 14.59 9.96 -9.12
C GLY A 28 16.03 10.39 -9.33
N GLU A 29 16.77 10.46 -8.24
CA GLU A 29 18.22 10.59 -8.27
C GLU A 29 18.85 9.49 -9.13
N SER A 30 19.84 9.86 -9.95
CA SER A 30 20.48 8.96 -10.91
C SER A 30 19.54 8.30 -11.93
N GLY A 31 18.34 8.88 -12.14
CA GLY A 31 17.35 8.34 -13.09
C GLY A 31 16.51 7.19 -12.52
N ASN A 32 16.53 6.99 -11.20
CA ASN A 32 15.78 5.92 -10.55
C ASN A 32 14.27 6.16 -10.60
N PHE A 33 13.52 5.06 -10.60
CA PHE A 33 12.10 5.07 -10.30
C PHE A 33 11.91 5.01 -8.77
N LEU A 34 11.09 5.90 -8.22
CA LEU A 34 10.71 5.85 -6.80
C LEU A 34 9.21 5.68 -6.65
N MET A 35 8.83 4.89 -5.67
CA MET A 35 7.44 4.69 -5.30
C MET A 35 7.34 4.50 -3.79
N ALA A 36 6.32 5.10 -3.18
CA ALA A 36 6.09 4.97 -1.77
C ALA A 36 4.60 4.99 -1.44
N LYS A 37 4.30 4.53 -0.23
CA LYS A 37 2.96 4.48 0.32
C LYS A 37 2.97 4.83 1.80
N ASN A 38 1.96 5.59 2.22
CA ASN A 38 1.48 5.58 3.60
C ASN A 38 0.36 4.55 3.75
N ARG A 39 0.52 3.65 4.71
CA ARG A 39 -0.52 2.70 5.12
C ARG A 39 -1.29 3.29 6.28
N ASP A 40 -2.56 3.55 6.02
CA ASP A 40 -3.48 4.12 6.99
C ASP A 40 -4.57 3.11 7.34
N ASN A 41 -4.73 2.86 8.64
CA ASN A 41 -5.76 1.98 9.17
C ASN A 41 -6.01 2.31 10.65
N ASN A 42 -6.98 1.64 11.28
CA ASN A 42 -7.06 1.59 12.73
C ASN A 42 -5.79 0.94 13.31
N PRO A 43 -5.34 1.32 14.51
CA PRO A 43 -4.07 0.82 15.06
C PRO A 43 -3.99 -0.70 15.10
N ASP A 44 -2.96 -1.24 14.45
CA ASP A 44 -2.60 -2.66 14.42
C ASP A 44 -1.06 -2.80 14.55
N ARG A 45 -0.55 -4.03 14.61
CA ARG A 45 0.89 -4.30 14.77
C ARG A 45 1.54 -4.60 13.43
N GLN A 46 2.15 -3.56 12.86
CA GLN A 46 2.94 -3.65 11.64
C GLN A 46 4.31 -4.27 11.90
N VAL A 47 4.84 -5.01 10.93
CA VAL A 47 6.20 -5.56 10.95
C VAL A 47 6.84 -5.43 9.58
N ILE A 48 8.17 -5.40 9.56
CA ILE A 48 8.95 -5.59 8.34
C ILE A 48 9.51 -7.00 8.35
N GLU A 49 9.25 -7.77 7.30
CA GLU A 49 9.68 -9.16 7.21
C GLU A 49 10.30 -9.50 5.86
N VAL A 50 11.12 -10.54 5.85
CA VAL A 50 11.57 -11.23 4.63
C VAL A 50 10.93 -12.61 4.59
N VAL A 51 10.34 -12.94 3.45
CA VAL A 51 9.75 -14.24 3.19
C VAL A 51 10.56 -14.98 2.14
N ALA A 52 10.98 -16.19 2.48
CA ALA A 52 11.69 -17.11 1.60
C ALA A 52 10.91 -18.43 1.55
N THR A 53 10.27 -18.71 0.41
CA THR A 53 9.56 -19.97 0.17
C THR A 53 10.34 -20.80 -0.84
N PRO A 54 10.59 -22.10 -0.60
CA PRO A 54 11.29 -22.95 -1.57
C PRO A 54 10.68 -22.85 -2.96
N SER A 55 11.55 -22.73 -3.98
CA SER A 55 11.17 -22.59 -5.40
C SER A 55 10.34 -21.35 -5.76
N LYS A 56 10.27 -20.35 -4.88
CA LYS A 56 9.65 -19.03 -5.12
C LYS A 56 10.67 -17.92 -4.93
N TYR A 57 10.35 -16.74 -5.46
CA TYR A 57 11.18 -15.56 -5.23
C TYR A 57 11.05 -15.08 -3.79
N LYS A 58 12.18 -14.63 -3.22
CA LYS A 58 12.24 -13.99 -1.90
C LYS A 58 11.71 -12.57 -2.00
N TYR A 59 11.08 -12.10 -0.93
CA TYR A 59 10.62 -10.71 -0.86
C TYR A 59 10.71 -10.10 0.52
N LEU A 60 10.90 -8.79 0.57
CA LEU A 60 10.77 -7.94 1.75
C LEU A 60 9.38 -7.29 1.73
N ALA A 61 8.66 -7.32 2.85
CA ALA A 61 7.31 -6.78 2.96
C ALA A 61 7.08 -5.93 4.21
N LEU A 62 6.21 -4.93 4.07
CA LEU A 62 5.42 -4.36 5.15
C LEU A 62 4.20 -5.25 5.37
N SER A 63 4.15 -5.89 6.53
CA SER A 63 3.19 -6.94 6.89
C SER A 63 2.53 -6.66 8.24
N ARG A 64 1.67 -7.57 8.67
CA ARG A 64 0.98 -7.56 9.96
C ARG A 64 1.36 -8.81 10.73
N GLN A 65 1.75 -8.63 11.99
CA GLN A 65 2.12 -9.78 12.81
C GLN A 65 0.94 -10.70 13.13
N ASP A 66 -0.27 -10.16 13.20
CA ASP A 66 -1.49 -10.87 13.58
C ASP A 66 -2.24 -11.52 12.40
N VAL A 67 -1.86 -11.20 11.17
CA VAL A 67 -2.47 -11.74 9.95
C VAL A 67 -1.37 -12.34 9.07
N PRO A 68 -1.10 -13.64 9.22
CA PRO A 68 -0.20 -14.35 8.32
C PRO A 68 -0.61 -14.11 6.87
N ASP A 69 0.36 -13.93 5.98
CA ASP A 69 0.20 -13.68 4.54
C ASP A 69 -0.25 -12.27 4.11
N PHE A 70 -0.58 -11.37 5.04
CA PHE A 70 -0.90 -9.99 4.70
C PHE A 70 0.35 -9.23 4.21
N VAL A 71 0.32 -8.71 2.98
CA VAL A 71 1.36 -7.83 2.44
C VAL A 71 0.73 -6.49 2.09
N SER A 72 1.04 -5.40 2.78
CA SER A 72 0.53 -4.07 2.38
C SER A 72 1.35 -3.44 1.26
N ALA A 73 2.66 -3.71 1.28
CA ALA A 73 3.62 -3.30 0.27
C ALA A 73 4.83 -4.23 0.37
N GLY A 74 5.52 -4.45 -0.73
CA GLY A 74 6.73 -5.26 -0.72
C GLY A 74 7.54 -5.14 -2.00
N ILE A 75 8.73 -5.73 -1.98
CA ILE A 75 9.65 -5.81 -3.12
C ILE A 75 10.41 -7.13 -3.10
N ASN A 76 10.55 -7.77 -4.26
CA ASN A 76 11.23 -9.06 -4.38
C ASN A 76 12.70 -8.94 -4.82
N GLU A 77 13.40 -10.07 -4.83
CA GLU A 77 14.82 -10.16 -5.23
C GLU A 77 15.10 -9.80 -6.70
N TYR A 78 14.06 -9.59 -7.52
CA TYR A 78 14.14 -9.09 -8.89
C TYR A 78 13.81 -7.61 -9.01
N ASN A 79 13.76 -6.89 -7.89
CA ASN A 79 13.36 -5.49 -7.81
C ASN A 79 11.95 -5.21 -8.37
N LEU A 80 11.04 -6.20 -8.30
CA LEU A 80 9.62 -6.00 -8.56
C LEU A 80 8.93 -5.64 -7.25
N ALA A 81 8.32 -4.47 -7.21
CA ALA A 81 7.56 -3.98 -6.06
C ALA A 81 6.05 -4.09 -6.30
N VAL A 82 5.30 -4.29 -5.22
CA VAL A 82 3.83 -4.24 -5.21
C VAL A 82 3.36 -3.43 -4.03
N PHE A 83 2.30 -2.67 -4.24
CA PHE A 83 1.57 -1.90 -3.24
C PHE A 83 0.09 -2.17 -3.47
N ASN A 84 -0.70 -2.29 -2.40
CA ASN A 84 -2.15 -2.48 -2.51
C ASN A 84 -2.91 -1.41 -1.76
N GLU A 85 -4.19 -1.18 -2.06
CA GLU A 85 -5.05 -0.27 -1.30
C GLU A 85 -6.49 -0.77 -1.34
N VAL A 86 -7.21 -0.72 -0.21
CA VAL A 86 -8.66 -0.99 -0.23
C VAL A 86 -9.38 0.23 -0.79
N THR A 87 -10.41 -0.05 -1.58
CA THR A 87 -11.32 0.95 -2.13
C THR A 87 -12.40 1.38 -1.14
N ILE A 88 -12.86 2.63 -1.23
CA ILE A 88 -13.98 3.19 -0.48
C ILE A 88 -15.26 2.54 -1.00
N GLU A 89 -15.46 2.62 -2.31
CA GLU A 89 -16.53 1.97 -3.03
C GLU A 89 -16.37 0.46 -2.88
N TYR A 90 -17.46 -0.28 -2.69
CA TYR A 90 -17.41 -1.73 -2.56
C TYR A 90 -16.58 -2.27 -1.38
N SER A 91 -16.10 -1.43 -0.45
CA SER A 91 -15.33 -1.86 0.74
C SER A 91 -15.98 -3.00 1.53
N LYS A 92 -17.32 -3.03 1.60
CA LYS A 92 -18.09 -4.11 2.25
C LYS A 92 -17.94 -5.49 1.58
N TYR A 93 -17.48 -5.54 0.34
CA TYR A 93 -17.25 -6.77 -0.43
C TYR A 93 -15.79 -7.22 -0.38
N ALA A 94 -14.88 -6.45 0.21
CA ALA A 94 -13.52 -6.87 0.49
C ALA A 94 -13.48 -7.70 1.78
N VAL A 95 -14.19 -8.85 1.78
CA VAL A 95 -14.49 -9.66 2.96
C VAL A 95 -13.23 -10.30 3.56
N GLY A 96 -12.16 -10.45 2.77
CA GLY A 96 -10.84 -10.90 3.23
C GLY A 96 -9.98 -9.79 3.82
N GLY A 97 -10.35 -8.50 3.71
CA GLY A 97 -9.59 -7.40 4.31
C GLY A 97 -8.10 -7.33 3.87
N ILE A 98 -7.81 -7.70 2.62
CA ILE A 98 -6.45 -7.88 2.06
C ILE A 98 -5.61 -8.94 2.79
N ALA A 99 -6.19 -9.80 3.62
CA ALA A 99 -5.43 -10.86 4.31
C ALA A 99 -4.86 -11.90 3.32
N ASP A 100 -5.49 -12.07 2.15
CA ASP A 100 -5.07 -12.98 1.09
C ASP A 100 -5.37 -12.33 -0.27
N ASP A 101 -4.34 -11.79 -0.94
CA ASP A 101 -4.47 -10.91 -2.10
C ASP A 101 -3.40 -11.21 -3.19
N PHE A 102 -3.39 -10.42 -4.29
CA PHE A 102 -2.43 -10.66 -5.38
C PHE A 102 -0.97 -10.40 -4.98
N SER A 103 -0.72 -9.64 -3.92
CA SER A 103 0.60 -9.07 -3.63
C SER A 103 1.65 -10.15 -3.42
N LYS A 104 1.30 -11.21 -2.67
CA LYS A 104 2.19 -12.35 -2.45
C LYS A 104 2.45 -13.12 -3.74
N ASP A 105 1.41 -13.42 -4.52
CA ASP A 105 1.56 -14.14 -5.79
C ASP A 105 2.41 -13.33 -6.78
N ILE A 106 2.27 -12.00 -6.81
CA ILE A 106 3.10 -11.11 -7.61
C ILE A 106 4.56 -11.19 -7.18
N LEU A 107 4.82 -10.99 -5.88
CA LEU A 107 6.18 -10.99 -5.32
C LEU A 107 6.90 -12.33 -5.47
N GLN A 108 6.19 -13.45 -5.39
CA GLN A 108 6.78 -14.79 -5.41
C GLN A 108 6.99 -15.37 -6.81
N ASN A 109 6.28 -14.88 -7.83
CA ASN A 109 6.21 -15.54 -9.13
C ASN A 109 6.61 -14.64 -10.33
N TYR A 110 6.68 -13.32 -10.17
CA TYR A 110 6.94 -12.40 -11.28
C TYR A 110 8.25 -11.63 -11.09
N ARG A 111 8.87 -11.24 -12.21
CA ARG A 111 10.12 -10.46 -12.23
C ARG A 111 9.92 -9.04 -12.76
N LYS A 112 8.88 -8.81 -13.57
CA LYS A 112 8.59 -7.52 -14.21
C LYS A 112 7.10 -7.22 -14.07
N ALA A 113 6.75 -5.93 -14.00
CA ALA A 113 5.37 -5.50 -13.84
C ALA A 113 4.52 -5.90 -15.07
N VAL A 114 5.10 -5.82 -16.26
CA VAL A 114 4.41 -6.19 -17.52
C VAL A 114 4.05 -7.67 -17.61
N ASP A 115 4.82 -8.54 -16.94
CA ASP A 115 4.60 -10.00 -16.99
C ASP A 115 3.34 -10.41 -16.21
N VAL A 116 2.80 -9.52 -15.37
CA VAL A 116 1.55 -9.77 -14.61
C VAL A 116 0.31 -9.65 -15.49
N ILE A 117 0.36 -8.83 -16.55
CA ILE A 117 -0.82 -8.47 -17.37
C ILE A 117 -1.54 -9.70 -17.95
N PRO A 118 -0.85 -10.68 -18.59
CA PRO A 118 -1.52 -11.84 -19.17
C PRO A 118 -2.24 -12.71 -18.13
N ASP A 119 -1.80 -12.68 -16.88
CA ASP A 119 -2.31 -13.50 -15.79
C ASP A 119 -3.38 -12.79 -14.93
N LEU A 120 -3.67 -11.50 -15.19
CA LEU A 120 -4.68 -10.75 -14.43
C LEU A 120 -6.03 -11.47 -14.34
N PRO A 121 -6.63 -12.02 -15.42
CA PRO A 121 -7.88 -12.77 -15.30
C PRO A 121 -7.82 -13.92 -14.30
N LYS A 122 -6.69 -14.64 -14.26
CA LYS A 122 -6.47 -15.79 -13.37
C LYS A 122 -6.27 -15.33 -11.93
N LEU A 123 -5.46 -14.28 -11.72
CA LEU A 123 -5.24 -13.69 -10.40
C LEU A 123 -6.56 -13.19 -9.80
N ILE A 124 -7.35 -12.45 -10.58
CA ILE A 124 -8.64 -11.89 -10.15
C ILE A 124 -9.69 -12.97 -9.89
N ALA A 125 -9.70 -14.05 -10.67
CA ALA A 125 -10.57 -15.19 -10.38
C ALA A 125 -10.20 -15.89 -9.06
N LYS A 126 -8.91 -15.87 -8.66
CA LYS A 126 -8.43 -16.45 -7.40
C LYS A 126 -8.72 -15.53 -6.21
N TYR A 127 -8.54 -14.22 -6.36
CA TYR A 127 -8.83 -13.24 -5.30
C TYR A 127 -9.81 -12.16 -5.82
N PRO A 128 -11.12 -12.36 -5.61
CA PRO A 128 -12.16 -11.52 -6.21
C PRO A 128 -12.44 -10.22 -5.44
N ASP A 129 -11.73 -9.99 -4.33
CA ASP A 129 -11.94 -8.85 -3.46
C ASP A 129 -11.64 -7.52 -4.21
N PRO A 130 -12.50 -6.49 -4.06
CA PRO A 130 -12.25 -5.16 -4.62
C PRO A 130 -11.04 -4.51 -3.95
N VAL A 131 -9.94 -4.40 -4.69
CA VAL A 131 -8.64 -3.90 -4.22
C VAL A 131 -7.94 -3.21 -5.38
N PHE A 132 -7.13 -2.20 -5.07
CA PHE A 132 -6.21 -1.57 -6.00
C PHE A 132 -4.82 -2.16 -5.83
N TYR A 133 -4.12 -2.40 -6.94
CA TYR A 133 -2.74 -2.85 -6.93
C TYR A 133 -1.89 -1.95 -7.82
N GLN A 134 -0.72 -1.59 -7.32
CA GLN A 134 0.31 -0.94 -8.10
C GLN A 134 1.56 -1.80 -8.09
N VAL A 135 1.88 -2.36 -9.25
CA VAL A 135 3.03 -3.23 -9.47
C VAL A 135 4.07 -2.44 -10.25
N ALA A 136 5.28 -2.32 -9.72
CA ALA A 136 6.31 -1.50 -10.34
C ALA A 136 7.65 -2.22 -10.45
N ASP A 137 8.31 -2.00 -11.58
CA ASP A 137 9.73 -2.25 -11.77
C ASP A 137 10.42 -0.93 -12.18
N GLY A 138 11.75 -0.95 -12.37
CA GLY A 138 12.51 0.26 -12.71
C GLY A 138 12.09 0.97 -14.01
N GLU A 139 11.27 0.35 -14.85
CA GLU A 139 10.78 0.92 -16.12
C GLU A 139 9.26 1.13 -16.14
N ASN A 140 8.49 0.26 -15.47
CA ASN A 140 7.04 0.19 -15.63
C ASN A 140 6.32 0.30 -14.29
N LEU A 141 5.23 1.06 -14.26
CA LEU A 141 4.23 1.05 -13.21
C LEU A 141 2.91 0.56 -13.81
N LEU A 142 2.46 -0.62 -13.38
CA LEU A 142 1.17 -1.21 -13.69
C LEU A 142 0.20 -0.91 -12.55
N SER A 143 -0.80 -0.07 -12.80
CA SER A 143 -1.90 0.22 -11.89
C SER A 143 -3.09 -0.65 -12.26
N ILE A 144 -3.67 -1.37 -11.31
CA ILE A 144 -4.80 -2.29 -11.51
C ILE A 144 -5.90 -1.88 -10.54
N GLU A 145 -7.12 -1.69 -11.04
CA GLU A 145 -8.30 -1.51 -10.19
C GLU A 145 -9.24 -2.69 -10.37
N VAL A 146 -9.50 -3.41 -9.27
CA VAL A 146 -10.41 -4.56 -9.25
C VAL A 146 -11.73 -4.14 -8.62
N ALA A 147 -12.83 -4.44 -9.28
CA ALA A 147 -14.19 -4.23 -8.82
C ALA A 147 -14.91 -5.58 -8.66
N PRO A 148 -16.07 -5.63 -7.97
CA PRO A 148 -16.83 -6.86 -7.80
C PRO A 148 -17.13 -7.57 -9.13
N GLN A 149 -17.36 -8.88 -9.06
CA GLN A 149 -17.69 -9.74 -10.20
C GLN A 149 -16.54 -9.84 -11.23
N HIS A 150 -15.29 -9.85 -10.75
CA HIS A 150 -14.09 -9.97 -11.57
C HIS A 150 -13.92 -8.87 -12.62
N LYS A 151 -14.57 -7.72 -12.45
CA LYS A 151 -14.39 -6.57 -13.32
C LYS A 151 -13.09 -5.88 -12.94
N TYR A 152 -12.31 -5.49 -13.92
CA TYR A 152 -11.08 -4.76 -13.66
C TYR A 152 -10.68 -3.88 -14.83
N THR A 153 -9.79 -2.95 -14.52
CA THR A 153 -9.04 -2.14 -15.48
C THR A 153 -7.56 -2.19 -15.11
N TYR A 154 -6.71 -1.81 -16.05
CA TYR A 154 -5.32 -1.52 -15.72
C TYR A 154 -4.75 -0.42 -16.61
N THR A 155 -3.76 0.29 -16.09
CA THR A 155 -2.96 1.28 -16.83
C THR A 155 -1.48 0.97 -16.67
N LEU A 156 -0.73 1.01 -17.77
CA LEU A 156 0.71 0.87 -17.78
C LEU A 156 1.36 2.25 -18.01
N THR A 157 2.05 2.75 -17.00
CA THR A 157 2.81 4.00 -17.03
C THR A 157 4.31 3.70 -17.13
N LYS A 158 5.05 4.52 -17.90
CA LYS A 158 6.50 4.36 -18.11
C LYS A 158 7.32 5.64 -17.86
N ARG A 159 6.65 6.73 -17.48
CA ARG A 159 7.26 8.04 -17.25
C ARG A 159 6.33 8.93 -16.44
N GLY A 160 6.87 10.02 -15.90
CA GLY A 160 6.10 11.05 -15.22
C GLY A 160 5.97 10.79 -13.72
N THR A 161 4.80 11.09 -13.18
CA THR A 161 4.44 10.88 -11.77
C THR A 161 3.15 10.08 -11.71
N TYR A 162 2.90 9.47 -10.56
CA TYR A 162 1.69 8.71 -10.31
C TYR A 162 1.24 8.92 -8.87
N VAL A 163 -0.06 8.98 -8.65
CA VAL A 163 -0.67 9.03 -7.32
C VAL A 163 -1.93 8.18 -7.34
N HIS A 164 -2.18 7.44 -6.25
CA HIS A 164 -3.40 6.72 -6.01
C HIS A 164 -3.81 6.81 -4.54
N THR A 165 -5.11 6.69 -4.30
CA THR A 165 -5.70 6.71 -2.96
C THR A 165 -6.82 5.66 -2.90
N ASN A 166 -7.95 5.93 -2.26
CA ASN A 166 -8.93 4.88 -1.94
C ASN A 166 -10.19 4.96 -2.80
N ASN A 167 -10.18 5.66 -3.93
CA ASN A 167 -11.32 5.70 -4.84
C ASN A 167 -10.93 5.23 -6.23
N TYR A 168 -11.89 4.67 -6.96
CA TYR A 168 -11.66 4.30 -8.36
C TYR A 168 -11.37 5.55 -9.19
N THR A 169 -10.42 5.43 -10.12
CA THR A 169 -10.16 6.42 -11.16
C THR A 169 -10.95 6.10 -12.43
N GLU A 170 -11.22 4.82 -12.69
CA GLU A 170 -11.99 4.38 -13.84
C GLU A 170 -13.50 4.40 -13.60
N LYS A 171 -14.17 5.37 -14.22
CA LYS A 171 -15.60 5.64 -14.03
C LYS A 171 -16.52 4.48 -14.42
N ASN A 172 -16.10 3.62 -15.34
CA ASN A 172 -16.89 2.47 -15.77
C ASN A 172 -17.01 1.39 -14.67
N LEU A 173 -16.07 1.31 -13.72
CA LEU A 173 -16.11 0.36 -12.61
C LEU A 173 -17.08 0.79 -11.50
N ILE A 174 -17.39 2.09 -11.43
CA ILE A 174 -18.25 2.70 -10.40
C ILE A 174 -19.48 3.41 -10.98
N SER A 175 -19.87 3.08 -12.22
CA SER A 175 -21.03 3.69 -12.86
C SER A 175 -22.29 3.44 -12.03
N ASN A 176 -22.95 4.51 -11.60
CA ASN A 176 -24.13 4.50 -10.73
C ASN A 176 -23.90 3.91 -9.32
N TYR A 177 -22.68 3.95 -8.79
CA TYR A 177 -22.42 3.51 -7.41
C TYR A 177 -23.25 4.34 -6.41
N PRO A 178 -24.10 3.71 -5.57
CA PRO A 178 -25.00 4.43 -4.67
C PRO A 178 -24.26 4.82 -3.38
N TYR A 179 -23.45 5.86 -3.45
CA TYR A 179 -22.70 6.36 -2.30
C TYR A 179 -23.60 6.66 -1.10
N THR A 180 -23.21 6.16 0.06
CA THR A 180 -23.72 6.62 1.36
C THR A 180 -23.09 7.95 1.75
N PRO A 181 -23.70 8.75 2.65
CA PRO A 181 -23.08 9.97 3.18
C PRO A 181 -21.69 9.75 3.78
N SER A 182 -21.46 8.61 4.45
CA SER A 182 -20.15 8.26 5.00
C SER A 182 -19.10 7.91 3.94
N GLU A 183 -19.50 7.37 2.79
CA GLU A 183 -18.58 7.14 1.67
C GLU A 183 -18.23 8.45 0.97
N LEU A 184 -19.18 9.38 0.83
CA LEU A 184 -18.91 10.71 0.27
C LEU A 184 -17.86 11.47 1.08
N SER A 185 -17.97 11.48 2.42
CA SER A 185 -16.96 12.11 3.28
C SER A 185 -15.59 11.44 3.15
N ARG A 186 -15.53 10.10 3.05
CA ARG A 186 -14.27 9.38 2.79
C ARG A 186 -13.69 9.69 1.41
N LEU A 187 -14.56 9.85 0.40
CA LEU A 187 -14.17 10.23 -0.95
C LEU A 187 -13.55 11.64 -0.98
N GLU A 188 -14.14 12.60 -0.27
CA GLU A 188 -13.57 13.96 -0.13
C GLU A 188 -12.16 13.93 0.50
N SER A 189 -11.98 13.13 1.55
CA SER A 189 -10.66 12.89 2.17
C SER A 189 -9.66 12.26 1.18
N SER A 190 -10.11 11.26 0.41
CA SER A 190 -9.32 10.60 -0.64
C SER A 190 -8.85 11.58 -1.71
N ILE A 191 -9.76 12.41 -2.22
CA ILE A 191 -9.46 13.45 -3.21
C ILE A 191 -8.49 14.50 -2.65
N THR A 192 -8.66 14.89 -1.39
CA THR A 192 -7.77 15.84 -0.71
C THR A 192 -6.33 15.32 -0.66
N ARG A 193 -6.15 14.08 -0.21
CA ARG A 193 -4.83 13.41 -0.18
C ARG A 193 -4.26 13.22 -1.58
N TYR A 194 -5.07 12.80 -2.54
CA TYR A 194 -4.65 12.64 -3.93
C TYR A 194 -4.10 13.96 -4.50
N ASN A 195 -4.86 15.05 -4.37
CA ASN A 195 -4.48 16.36 -4.90
C ASN A 195 -3.18 16.85 -4.26
N ARG A 196 -3.05 16.70 -2.94
CA ARG A 196 -1.85 17.12 -2.20
C ARG A 196 -0.63 16.30 -2.58
N ALA A 197 -0.75 14.97 -2.62
CA ALA A 197 0.34 14.08 -3.01
C ALA A 197 0.77 14.37 -4.45
N ASN A 198 -0.20 14.59 -5.36
CA ASN A 198 0.07 14.88 -6.76
C ASN A 198 0.80 16.22 -6.94
N GLN A 199 0.39 17.25 -6.19
CA GLN A 199 1.07 18.54 -6.15
C GLN A 199 2.53 18.39 -5.71
N LEU A 200 2.75 17.69 -4.59
CA LEU A 200 4.09 17.51 -4.01
C LEU A 200 5.02 16.71 -4.92
N ILE A 201 4.55 15.56 -5.43
CA ILE A 201 5.40 14.67 -6.23
C ILE A 201 5.71 15.25 -7.62
N THR A 202 4.77 16.00 -8.22
CA THR A 202 4.96 16.64 -9.52
C THR A 202 5.98 17.77 -9.46
N SER A 203 5.98 18.51 -8.33
CA SER A 203 6.87 19.64 -8.07
C SER A 203 8.28 19.21 -7.66
N ALA A 204 8.45 17.98 -7.18
CA ALA A 204 9.74 17.47 -6.73
C ALA A 204 10.67 17.16 -7.91
N THR A 205 11.96 17.47 -7.75
CA THR A 205 13.03 17.15 -8.69
C THR A 205 14.18 16.44 -7.98
N ASN A 206 14.92 15.59 -8.70
CA ASN A 206 16.02 14.79 -8.16
C ASN A 206 15.63 14.04 -6.87
N VAL A 207 14.52 13.30 -6.94
CA VAL A 207 13.85 12.74 -5.77
C VAL A 207 14.61 11.52 -5.24
N ASN A 208 14.82 11.45 -3.93
CA ASN A 208 15.34 10.27 -3.26
C ASN A 208 14.36 9.77 -2.18
N LEU A 209 14.66 8.64 -1.52
CA LEU A 209 13.78 8.06 -0.50
C LEU A 209 13.50 9.02 0.67
N GLY A 210 14.47 9.85 1.04
CA GLY A 210 14.27 10.89 2.06
C GLY A 210 13.26 11.97 1.63
N ALA A 211 13.26 12.36 0.36
CA ALA A 211 12.24 13.25 -0.19
C ALA A 211 10.86 12.58 -0.22
N MET A 212 10.77 11.28 -0.56
CA MET A 212 9.52 10.52 -0.51
C MET A 212 8.97 10.43 0.93
N GLN A 213 9.83 10.21 1.93
CA GLN A 213 9.45 10.24 3.33
C GLN A 213 8.90 11.61 3.76
N LYS A 214 9.49 12.72 3.29
CA LYS A 214 8.96 14.06 3.58
C LYS A 214 7.55 14.26 3.01
N ILE A 215 7.26 13.74 1.81
CA ILE A 215 5.90 13.74 1.26
C ILE A 215 4.97 12.89 2.12
N GLY A 216 5.42 11.70 2.54
CA GLY A 216 4.68 10.83 3.46
C GLY A 216 4.43 11.44 4.85
N LEU A 217 5.16 12.48 5.24
CA LEU A 217 4.97 13.21 6.51
C LEU A 217 4.13 14.48 6.35
N ASP A 218 3.61 14.78 5.15
CA ASP A 218 2.81 15.98 4.93
C ASP A 218 1.51 15.96 5.75
N HIS A 219 1.34 16.98 6.57
CA HIS A 219 0.22 17.15 7.51
C HIS A 219 -0.62 18.40 7.19
N ASN A 220 -0.76 18.74 5.91
CA ASN A 220 -1.31 20.03 5.50
C ASN A 220 -2.84 20.16 5.68
N ALA A 221 -3.58 19.05 5.66
CA ALA A 221 -5.05 19.03 5.74
C ALA A 221 -5.56 18.55 7.11
N GLY A 222 -4.75 18.73 8.16
CA GLY A 222 -5.11 18.36 9.53
C GLY A 222 -5.13 16.85 9.79
N ASN A 223 -5.78 16.46 10.89
CA ASN A 223 -5.59 15.14 11.50
C ASN A 223 -6.01 13.94 10.64
N ASP A 224 -7.10 14.09 9.89
CA ASP A 224 -7.79 12.99 9.23
C ASP A 224 -7.73 13.04 7.70
N ASP A 225 -7.41 14.19 7.09
CA ASP A 225 -7.42 14.37 5.62
C ASP A 225 -6.04 14.63 5.01
N SER A 226 -5.00 14.64 5.84
CA SER A 226 -3.60 14.75 5.40
C SER A 226 -3.05 13.43 4.86
N ILE A 227 -1.90 13.49 4.15
CA ILE A 227 -1.14 12.29 3.77
C ILE A 227 -0.64 11.56 5.02
N LEU A 228 -0.08 12.29 5.98
CA LEU A 228 0.17 11.80 7.32
C LEU A 228 -1.07 12.01 8.18
N ARG A 229 -1.82 10.94 8.43
CA ARG A 229 -2.99 10.98 9.31
C ARG A 229 -2.56 10.67 10.73
N ILE A 230 -2.92 11.50 11.70
CA ILE A 230 -2.62 11.25 13.12
C ILE A 230 -3.87 10.87 13.92
N GLY A 231 -5.04 10.93 13.28
CA GLY A 231 -6.33 10.65 13.89
C GLY A 231 -6.79 11.78 14.82
N SER A 232 -8.09 11.82 15.11
CA SER A 232 -8.62 12.69 16.16
C SER A 232 -8.12 12.23 17.54
N GLY A 233 -7.08 12.90 18.06
CA GLY A 233 -6.25 12.50 19.22
C GLY A 233 -6.96 12.18 20.56
N LYS A 234 -8.30 12.22 20.63
CA LYS A 234 -9.09 11.72 21.76
C LYS A 234 -9.44 10.24 21.65
N ASN A 235 -9.38 9.65 20.46
CA ASN A 235 -9.77 8.26 20.22
C ASN A 235 -8.55 7.39 19.89
N ILE A 236 -8.15 6.53 20.83
CA ILE A 236 -7.03 5.60 20.65
C ILE A 236 -7.28 4.55 19.55
N SER A 237 -8.53 4.29 19.16
CA SER A 237 -8.87 3.39 18.05
C SER A 237 -9.03 4.13 16.71
N ALA A 238 -8.89 5.47 16.71
CA ALA A 238 -9.01 6.24 15.48
C ALA A 238 -7.91 5.86 14.49
N SER A 239 -8.36 5.76 13.24
CA SER A 239 -7.51 5.60 12.06
C SER A 239 -6.40 6.63 12.01
N ARG A 240 -5.22 6.18 11.59
CA ARG A 240 -4.02 7.00 11.44
C ARG A 240 -3.06 6.32 10.47
N SER A 241 -2.02 7.04 10.06
CA SER A 241 -0.89 6.45 9.37
C SER A 241 -0.08 5.58 10.32
N LEU A 242 0.09 4.33 9.93
CA LEU A 242 0.74 3.30 10.73
C LEU A 242 2.14 3.01 10.23
N ALA A 243 2.35 3.15 8.91
CA ALA A 243 3.64 2.93 8.31
C ALA A 243 3.83 3.74 7.01
N PHE A 244 5.10 4.00 6.72
CA PHE A 244 5.59 4.37 5.40
C PHE A 244 6.42 3.23 4.83
N PHE A 245 6.24 2.93 3.55
CA PHE A 245 7.10 2.02 2.80
C PHE A 245 7.47 2.67 1.47
N GLY A 246 8.76 2.80 1.18
CA GLY A 246 9.25 3.41 -0.05
C GLY A 246 10.36 2.58 -0.68
N VAL A 247 10.37 2.51 -2.01
CA VAL A 247 11.38 1.84 -2.82
C VAL A 247 12.03 2.81 -3.81
N SER A 248 13.32 2.62 -4.07
CA SER A 248 14.06 3.24 -5.16
C SER A 248 14.64 2.13 -6.03
N ILE A 249 14.17 2.04 -7.27
CA ILE A 249 14.49 0.97 -8.20
C ILE A 249 15.24 1.57 -9.39
N ASN A 250 16.43 1.03 -9.66
CA ASN A 250 17.26 1.48 -10.78
C ASN A 250 16.65 1.01 -12.11
N ALA A 251 16.71 1.86 -13.13
CA ALA A 251 16.24 1.53 -14.47
C ALA A 251 17.03 0.37 -15.12
N ASP A 252 18.29 0.16 -14.70
CA ASP A 252 19.14 -0.91 -15.22
C ASP A 252 18.72 -2.32 -14.75
N LYS A 253 17.83 -2.41 -13.74
CA LYS A 253 17.32 -3.63 -13.10
C LYS A 253 18.39 -4.58 -12.55
N LYS A 254 19.67 -4.20 -12.60
CA LYS A 254 20.83 -4.97 -12.14
C LYS A 254 21.36 -4.43 -10.83
N SER A 255 21.28 -3.13 -10.66
CA SER A 255 21.69 -2.46 -9.44
C SER A 255 20.67 -2.74 -8.32
N PRO A 256 21.13 -3.06 -7.09
CA PRO A 256 20.24 -3.33 -5.97
C PRO A 256 19.24 -2.19 -5.74
N ALA A 257 17.96 -2.53 -5.57
CA ALA A 257 16.99 -1.56 -5.10
C ALA A 257 17.28 -1.13 -3.66
N GLN A 258 16.83 0.06 -3.30
CA GLN A 258 16.85 0.55 -1.92
C GLN A 258 15.43 0.61 -1.37
N VAL A 259 15.29 0.37 -0.08
CA VAL A 259 14.01 0.46 0.65
C VAL A 259 14.19 1.33 1.86
N ALA A 260 13.23 2.22 2.12
CA ALA A 260 13.11 2.95 3.38
C ALA A 260 11.72 2.72 3.96
N THR A 261 11.64 2.37 5.24
CA THR A 261 10.36 2.17 5.93
C THR A 261 10.36 2.86 7.29
N ASN A 262 9.18 3.34 7.70
CA ASN A 262 8.94 3.87 9.03
C ASN A 262 7.70 3.17 9.59
N LEU A 263 7.77 2.61 10.80
CA LEU A 263 6.60 2.12 11.52
C LEU A 263 6.24 3.16 12.59
N TYR A 264 5.29 4.04 12.25
CA TYR A 264 5.01 5.26 13.03
C TYR A 264 4.56 4.97 14.46
N ASN A 265 3.77 3.91 14.69
CA ASN A 265 3.25 3.56 16.01
C ASN A 265 4.33 3.16 17.01
N VAL A 266 5.42 2.56 16.54
CA VAL A 266 6.50 2.05 17.38
C VAL A 266 7.78 2.88 17.26
N GLY A 267 7.77 3.92 16.42
CA GLY A 267 8.91 4.81 16.19
C GLY A 267 10.09 4.14 15.49
N GLU A 268 9.87 2.99 14.84
CA GLU A 268 10.93 2.21 14.21
C GLU A 268 11.20 2.68 12.78
N LYS A 269 12.46 2.63 12.38
CA LYS A 269 12.91 3.02 11.03
C LYS A 269 13.85 1.97 10.45
N TYR A 270 13.72 1.77 9.15
CA TYR A 270 14.49 0.78 8.42
C TYR A 270 15.01 1.37 7.12
N THR A 271 16.24 1.01 6.74
CA THR A 271 16.78 1.28 5.42
C THR A 271 17.58 0.08 4.92
N PHE A 272 17.29 -0.40 3.71
CA PHE A 272 17.94 -1.56 3.14
C PHE A 272 18.47 -1.26 1.74
N THR A 273 19.63 -1.84 1.43
CA THR A 273 20.10 -2.05 0.06
C THR A 273 19.97 -3.53 -0.24
N LEU A 274 19.15 -3.89 -1.23
CA LEU A 274 18.72 -5.26 -1.49
C LEU A 274 19.73 -6.01 -2.37
N THR A 275 20.97 -6.11 -1.89
CA THR A 275 22.07 -6.78 -2.61
C THR A 275 21.87 -8.32 -2.65
N PRO A 276 22.59 -9.06 -3.50
CA PRO A 276 22.61 -10.52 -3.43
C PRO A 276 22.95 -11.05 -2.03
N GLU A 277 23.85 -10.39 -1.31
CA GLU A 277 24.23 -10.75 0.07
C GLU A 277 23.12 -10.45 1.07
N PHE A 278 22.26 -9.46 0.83
CA PHE A 278 21.06 -9.25 1.62
C PHE A 278 20.14 -10.47 1.50
N TRP A 279 19.83 -10.91 0.27
CA TRP A 279 18.93 -12.03 0.01
C TRP A 279 19.50 -13.39 0.43
N ALA A 280 20.82 -13.56 0.36
CA ALA A 280 21.50 -14.81 0.73
C ALA A 280 21.32 -15.18 2.21
N LYS A 281 21.02 -14.22 3.09
CA LYS A 281 20.80 -14.45 4.54
C LYS A 281 19.50 -15.22 4.84
N PHE A 282 18.59 -15.30 3.88
CA PHE A 282 17.24 -15.85 4.07
C PHE A 282 17.05 -17.06 3.18
N GLU A 283 17.25 -18.26 3.71
CA GLU A 283 17.15 -19.50 2.93
C GLU A 283 15.71 -20.04 2.87
N SER A 284 14.99 -19.99 3.98
CA SER A 284 13.59 -20.41 4.06
C SER A 284 12.86 -19.77 5.25
N GLY A 285 11.54 -19.74 5.18
CA GLY A 285 10.66 -19.26 6.25
C GLY A 285 10.35 -17.76 6.17
N VAL A 286 9.80 -17.24 7.27
CA VAL A 286 9.47 -15.83 7.46
C VAL A 286 10.37 -15.29 8.58
N VAL A 287 11.09 -14.21 8.30
CA VAL A 287 11.99 -13.56 9.27
C VAL A 287 11.56 -12.11 9.46
N ILE A 288 11.05 -11.79 10.64
CA ILE A 288 10.78 -10.41 11.05
C ILE A 288 12.12 -9.71 11.33
N LEU A 289 12.34 -8.57 10.70
CA LEU A 289 13.57 -7.80 10.80
C LEU A 289 13.51 -6.84 12.00
N ALA A 290 14.67 -6.61 12.62
CA ALA A 290 14.83 -5.55 13.62
C ALA A 290 15.11 -4.19 12.95
N PRO A 291 14.71 -3.06 13.56
CA PRO A 291 15.04 -1.73 13.05
C PRO A 291 16.55 -1.54 13.00
N ASN A 292 17.04 -0.92 11.92
CA ASN A 292 18.46 -0.68 11.70
C ASN A 292 18.84 0.81 11.70
N LEU A 293 17.86 1.68 11.96
CA LEU A 293 18.07 3.09 12.25
C LEU A 293 17.44 3.42 13.61
N LYS A 294 18.14 4.27 14.38
CA LYS A 294 17.63 4.86 15.62
C LYS A 294 16.90 6.16 15.31
#